data_AF-A0A3B9EN31-F1
#
_entry.id   AF-A0A3B9EN31-F1
#
_cell.length_a   1.000
_cell.length_b   1.000
_cell.length_c   1.000
_cell.angle_alpha   90.00
_cell.angle_beta   90.00
_cell.angle_gamma   90.00
#
_symmetry.space_group_name_H-M   'P 1'
#
loop_
_entity.id
_entity.type
_entity.pdbx_description
1 polymer ?
#
loop_
_entity_poly.entity_id
_entity_poly.type
_entity_poly.pdbx_seq_one_letter_code
_entity_poly.pdbx_strand_id
1 'polypeptide(L)' 'MVVPWDIYATAKLILDQHGPEGAANHCLDRMEVLKEAGDDQGAYVWGQVRAALLDLSDIRLDGDPIN' A
#
# COMPACT_ATOMS: atom_id res chain seq x y z
N MET A 1 -0.06 -16.92 4.05
CA MET A 1 -0.15 -15.79 5.00
C MET A 1 1.11 -14.97 4.79
N VAL A 2 0.99 -13.72 4.33
CA VAL A 2 2.16 -12.87 4.11
C VAL A 2 2.75 -12.51 5.46
N VAL A 3 4.06 -12.62 5.61
CA VAL A 3 4.75 -12.34 6.87
C VAL A 3 4.86 -10.81 7.00
N PRO A 4 4.67 -10.21 8.19
CA PRO A 4 4.70 -8.75 8.33
C PRO A 4 5.96 -8.08 7.75
N TRP A 5 7.10 -8.77 7.80
CA TRP A 5 8.35 -8.30 7.19
C TRP A 5 8.27 -8.12 5.67
N ASP A 6 7.60 -9.02 4.96
CA ASP A 6 7.49 -8.96 3.49
C ASP A 6 6.64 -7.76 3.05
N ILE A 7 5.61 -7.41 3.83
CA ILE A 7 4.79 -6.22 3.61
C ILE A 7 5.64 -4.95 3.72
N TYR A 8 6.43 -4.82 4.78
CA TYR A 8 7.29 -3.65 5.00
C TYR A 8 8.46 -3.58 3.99
N ALA A 9 9.06 -4.71 3.64
CA ALA A 9 10.11 -4.76 2.61
C ALA A 9 9.56 -4.33 1.25
N THR A 10 8.36 -4.79 0.90
CA THR A 10 7.67 -4.38 -0.33
C THR A 10 7.33 -2.90 -0.30
N ALA A 11 6.76 -2.40 0.80
CA ALA A 11 6.45 -0.99 0.97
C ALA A 11 7.69 -0.10 0.82
N LYS A 12 8.84 -0.51 1.40
CA LYS A 12 10.10 0.21 1.27
C LYS A 12 10.60 0.25 -0.18
N LEU A 13 10.52 -0.86 -0.90
CA LEU A 13 10.92 -0.92 -2.32
C LEU A 13 10.07 0.01 -3.18
N ILE A 14 8.75 0.02 -2.97
CA ILE A 14 7.85 0.91 -3.73
C ILE A 14 8.14 2.38 -3.38
N LEU A 15 8.33 2.69 -2.10
CA LEU A 15 8.70 4.02 -1.64
C LEU A 15 10.01 4.51 -2.30
N ASP A 16 11.01 3.64 -2.41
CA ASP A 16 12.30 3.96 -3.03
C ASP A 16 12.19 4.16 -4.55
N GLN A 17 11.24 3.48 -5.21
CA GLN A 17 11.05 3.56 -6.66
C GLN A 17 10.22 4.77 -7.09
N HIS A 18 9.18 5.10 -6.33
CA HIS A 18 8.17 6.08 -6.73
C HIS A 18 8.17 7.35 -5.88
N GLY A 19 8.94 7.37 -4.80
CA GLY A 19 8.87 8.42 -3.79
C GLY A 19 7.55 8.39 -2.99
N PRO A 20 7.42 9.27 -1.99
CA PRO A 20 6.34 9.26 -0.99
C PRO A 20 4.93 9.30 -1.61
N GLU A 21 4.64 10.29 -2.45
CA GLU A 21 3.33 10.48 -3.08
C GLU A 21 3.05 9.44 -4.18
N GLY A 22 4.05 9.15 -5.02
CA GLY A 22 3.90 8.20 -6.11
C GLY A 22 3.66 6.77 -5.65
N ALA A 23 4.27 6.39 -4.52
CA ALA A 23 4.15 5.05 -3.97
C ALA A 23 2.74 4.78 -3.39
N ALA A 24 2.12 5.77 -2.76
CA ALA A 24 0.75 5.65 -2.25
C ALA A 24 -0.27 5.50 -3.40
N ASN A 25 -0.12 6.31 -4.46
CA ASN A 25 -0.97 6.22 -5.66
C ASN A 25 -0.79 4.88 -6.37
N HIS A 26 0.45 4.40 -6.52
CA HIS A 26 0.73 3.09 -7.12
C HIS A 26 0.01 1.95 -6.38
N CYS A 27 -0.02 1.98 -5.04
CA CYS A 27 -0.74 0.97 -4.27
C CYS A 27 -2.26 1.04 -4.50
N LEU A 28 -2.84 2.24 -4.57
CA LEU A 28 -4.27 2.43 -4.87
C LEU A 28 -4.63 1.88 -6.25
N ASP A 29 -3.85 2.23 -7.28
CA ASP A 29 -4.06 1.72 -8.64
C ASP A 29 -4.04 0.19 -8.69
N ARG A 30 -3.10 -0.45 -7.96
CA ARG A 30 -3.04 -1.92 -7.89
C ARG A 30 -4.22 -2.52 -7.15
N MET A 31 -4.71 -1.88 -6.09
CA MET A 31 -5.92 -2.33 -5.38
C MET A 31 -7.14 -2.27 -6.29
N GLU A 32 -7.32 -1.20 -7.06
CA GLU A 32 -8.43 -1.05 -8.00
C GLU A 32 -8.40 -2.10 -9.10
N VAL A 33 -7.26 -2.29 -9.76
CA VAL A 33 -7.09 -3.31 -10.80
C VAL A 33 -7.40 -4.73 -10.28
N LEU A 34 -7.02 -5.04 -9.04
CA LEU A 34 -7.29 -6.36 -8.45
C LEU A 34 -8.77 -6.54 -8.08
N LYS A 35 -9.43 -5.48 -7.57
CA LYS A 35 -10.87 -5.50 -7.32
C LYS A 35 -11.67 -5.67 -8.61
N GLU A 36 -11.29 -4.96 -9.67
CA GLU A 36 -11.91 -5.10 -10.99
C GLU A 36 -11.75 -6.52 -11.56
N ALA A 37 -10.64 -7.19 -11.24
CA ALA A 37 -10.39 -8.58 -11.58
C ALA A 37 -11.10 -9.60 -10.67
N GLY A 38 -11.79 -9.16 -9.60
CA GLY A 38 -12.43 -10.02 -8.61
C GLY A 38 -11.47 -10.69 -7.62
N ASP A 39 -10.22 -10.22 -7.53
CA ASP A 39 -9.23 -10.71 -6.57
C ASP A 39 -9.20 -9.85 -5.30
N ASP A 40 -10.23 -10.02 -4.48
CA ASP A 40 -10.38 -9.29 -3.21
C ASP A 40 -9.23 -9.55 -2.24
N GLN A 41 -8.67 -10.77 -2.26
CA GLN A 41 -7.56 -11.13 -1.38
C GLN A 41 -6.27 -10.44 -1.81
N GLY A 42 -6.00 -10.36 -3.11
CA GLY A 42 -4.88 -9.59 -3.66
C GLY A 42 -5.02 -8.10 -3.32
N ALA A 43 -6.21 -7.52 -3.52
CA ALA A 43 -6.48 -6.13 -3.18
C ALA A 43 -6.28 -5.85 -1.69
N TYR A 44 -6.67 -6.79 -0.82
CA TYR A 44 -6.44 -6.69 0.63
C TYR A 44 -4.94 -6.65 0.98
N VAL A 45 -4.12 -7.51 0.37
CA VAL A 45 -2.66 -7.51 0.59
C VAL A 45 -2.04 -6.17 0.17
N TRP A 46 -2.46 -5.62 -0.98
CA TRP A 46 -2.00 -4.30 -1.42
C TRP A 46 -2.44 -3.16 -0.48
N GLY A 47 -3.60 -3.28 0.15
CA GLY A 47 -4.02 -2.38 1.22
C GLY A 47 -3.09 -2.41 2.43
N GLN A 48 -2.62 -3.60 2.82
CA GLN A 48 -1.62 -3.74 3.90
C GLN A 48 -0.27 -3.12 3.53
N VAL A 49 0.17 -3.27 2.27
CA VAL A 49 1.39 -2.62 1.76
C VAL A 49 1.27 -1.10 1.79
N ARG A 50 0.12 -0.54 1.37
CA ARG A 50 -0.14 0.91 1.47
C ARG A 50 -0.08 1.39 2.91
N ALA A 51 -0.69 0.66 3.85
CA ALA A 51 -0.65 1.02 5.26
C ALA A 51 0.79 1.03 5.82
N ALA A 52 1.59 0.00 5.51
CA ALA A 52 2.99 -0.06 5.93
C ALA A 52 3.85 1.05 5.28
N LEU A 53 3.53 1.46 4.06
CA LEU A 53 4.19 2.58 3.40
C LEU A 53 3.92 3.90 4.13
N LEU A 54 2.66 4.16 4.51
CA LEU A 54 2.29 5.36 5.27
C LEU A 54 2.98 5.38 6.64
N ASP A 55 3.09 4.22 7.28
CA ASP A 55 3.85 4.06 8.54
C ASP A 55 5.34 4.37 8.35
N LEU A 56 5.97 3.82 7.29
CA LEU A 56 7.40 4.03 7.00
C LEU A 56 7.77 5.46 6.62
N SER A 57 6.85 6.18 6.00
CA SER A 57 7.12 7.47 5.36
C SER A 57 6.78 8.67 6.24
N ASP A 58 6.18 8.44 7.41
CA ASP A 58 5.58 9.47 8.29
C ASP A 58 4.59 10.39 7.56
N ILE A 59 4.16 9.99 6.35
CA ILE A 59 3.16 10.69 5.54
C ILE A 59 1.81 10.41 6.21
N ARG A 60 1.36 11.35 7.02
CA ARG A 60 -0.07 11.49 7.28
C ARG A 60 -0.72 12.06 6.02
N LEU A 61 -1.35 11.20 5.23
CA LEU A 61 -2.26 11.67 4.19
C LEU A 61 -3.47 12.29 4.91
N ASP A 62 -3.60 13.61 4.85
CA ASP A 62 -4.79 14.34 5.29
C ASP A 62 -5.99 13.82 4.48
N GLY A 63 -6.74 12.87 5.06
CA GLY A 63 -7.91 12.30 4.39
C GLY A 63 -8.35 10.92 4.85
N ASP A 64 -7.52 10.12 5.52
CA ASP A 64 -7.96 8.84 6.07
C ASP A 64 -8.69 9.09 7.42
N PRO A 65 -10.03 8.90 7.51
CA PRO A 65 -10.74 9.11 8.75
C PRO A 65 -10.27 8.10 9.80
N ILE A 66 -9.95 8.60 10.99
CA ILE A 66 -9.64 7.79 12.16
C ILE A 66 -10.94 7.15 12.67
N ASN A 67 -11.26 5.95 12.17
CA ASN A 67 -11.92 4.85 12.88
C ASN A 67 -12.23 3.68 11.95
#